data_AF-A0AB37HZG2-F1
#
_entry.id   AF-A0AB37HZG2-F1
#
_cell.length_a   1.000
_cell.length_b   1.000
_cell.length_c   1.000
_cell.angle_alpha   90.00
_cell.angle_beta   90.00
_cell.angle_gamma   90.00
#
_symmetry.space_group_name_H-M   'P 1'
#
loop_
_entity.id
_entity.type
_entity.pdbx_description
1 polymer ?
#
loop_
_entity_poly.entity_id
_entity_poly.type
_entity_poly.pdbx_seq_one_letter_code
_entity_poly.pdbx_strand_id
1 'polypeptide(L)'
;MTEGKRQENFSAAVSNPCFEVWLLWHFEDWTREGSSSEIQHAARRHGLGKSIPPAFPYTKHPEAKRRASRTPVDVNEIGRNPSSALPSLLESILRNSPGGAYSQPS
;
A
#
# COMPACT_ATOMS: atom_id res chain seq x y z
N MET A 1 -14.02 7.41 37.74
CA MET A 1 -13.64 6.21 36.99
C MET A 1 -13.14 6.69 35.63
N THR A 2 -11.82 6.76 35.44
CA THR A 2 -11.22 7.16 34.17
C THR A 2 -10.78 5.88 33.48
N GLU A 3 -11.55 5.46 32.48
CA GLU A 3 -11.22 4.35 31.59
C GLU A 3 -9.92 4.70 30.84
N GLY A 4 -8.79 4.19 31.31
CA GLY A 4 -7.52 4.35 30.64
C GLY A 4 -7.58 3.61 29.31
N LYS A 5 -7.83 4.32 28.20
CA LYS A 5 -7.63 3.79 26.85
C LYS A 5 -6.17 3.32 26.78
N ARG A 6 -5.95 2.01 26.72
CA ARG A 6 -4.66 1.46 26.31
C ARG A 6 -4.36 2.06 24.94
N GLN A 7 -3.42 2.99 24.86
CA GLN A 7 -2.84 3.37 23.58
C GLN A 7 -1.94 2.21 23.18
N GLU A 8 -2.51 1.24 22.48
CA GLU A 8 -1.69 0.31 21.74
C GLU A 8 -1.08 1.09 20.56
N ASN A 9 0.26 1.10 20.48
CA ASN A 9 0.99 1.72 19.38
C ASN A 9 0.79 0.86 18.12
N PHE A 10 -0.37 0.99 17.48
CA PHE A 10 -0.66 0.30 16.23
C PHE A 10 -0.22 1.15 15.04
N SER A 11 0.40 0.50 14.05
CA SER A 11 0.72 1.12 12.76
C SER A 11 -0.26 0.61 11.70
N ALA A 12 -1.08 1.52 11.16
CA ALA A 12 -2.03 1.26 10.09
C ALA A 12 -1.57 1.94 8.79
N ALA A 13 -1.80 1.29 7.65
CA ALA A 13 -1.70 1.95 6.36
C ALA A 13 -3.08 2.43 5.94
N VAL A 14 -3.20 3.73 5.64
CA VAL A 14 -4.39 4.28 4.98
C VAL A 14 -4.09 4.50 3.51
N SER A 15 -5.06 4.17 2.65
CA SER A 15 -4.99 4.45 1.21
C SER A 15 -6.19 5.30 0.80
N ASN A 16 -5.95 6.36 0.04
CA ASN A 16 -6.96 7.30 -0.39
C ASN A 16 -6.99 7.34 -1.93
N PRO A 17 -8.14 7.03 -2.59
CA PRO A 17 -9.44 6.71 -1.99
C PRO A 17 -9.59 5.25 -1.51
N CYS A 18 -8.75 4.32 -1.95
CA CYS A 18 -8.89 2.91 -1.61
C CYS A 18 -7.56 2.15 -1.74
N PHE A 19 -7.51 0.94 -1.18
CA PHE A 19 -6.34 0.07 -1.19
C PHE A 19 -5.84 -0.24 -2.61
N GLU A 20 -6.76 -0.34 -3.58
CA GLU A 20 -6.45 -0.69 -4.96
C GLU A 20 -5.52 0.32 -5.65
N VAL A 21 -5.38 1.55 -5.14
CA VAL A 21 -4.35 2.51 -5.62
C VAL A 21 -2.96 1.88 -5.56
N TRP A 22 -2.64 1.25 -4.43
CA TRP A 22 -1.34 0.61 -4.23
C TRP A 22 -1.11 -0.52 -5.23
N LEU A 23 -2.12 -1.37 -5.42
CA LEU A 23 -2.05 -2.48 -6.38
C LEU A 23 -1.94 -1.97 -7.82
N LEU A 24 -2.67 -0.92 -8.17
CA LEU A 24 -2.67 -0.33 -9.51
C LEU A 24 -1.29 0.23 -9.88
N TRP A 25 -0.58 0.81 -8.90
CA TRP A 25 0.79 1.29 -9.08
C TRP A 25 1.81 0.19 -9.40
N HIS A 26 1.49 -1.10 -9.27
CA HIS A 26 2.34 -2.16 -9.81
C HIS A 26 2.22 -2.32 -11.34
N PHE A 27 1.15 -1.81 -11.94
CA PHE A 27 0.88 -1.92 -13.37
C PHE A 27 1.14 -0.59 -14.08
N GLU A 28 0.48 0.48 -13.64
CA GLU A 28 0.46 1.77 -14.33
C GLU A 28 0.77 2.96 -13.41
N ASP A 29 1.05 4.11 -14.03
CA ASP A 29 1.39 5.34 -13.33
C ASP A 29 0.13 6.20 -13.10
N TRP A 30 -0.66 5.83 -12.10
CA TRP A 30 -1.88 6.55 -11.74
C TRP A 30 -1.57 7.78 -10.89
N THR A 31 -1.69 8.98 -11.46
CA THR A 31 -1.35 10.26 -10.80
C THR A 31 -2.52 11.22 -10.61
N ARG A 32 -3.65 10.95 -11.26
CA ARG A 32 -4.83 11.81 -11.20
C ARG A 32 -5.69 11.46 -9.99
N GLU A 33 -6.39 12.47 -9.46
CA GLU A 33 -7.47 12.24 -8.51
C GLU A 33 -8.51 11.32 -9.15
N GLY A 34 -9.02 10.38 -8.38
CA GLY A 34 -10.07 9.47 -8.82
C GLY A 34 -10.93 9.02 -7.65
N SER A 35 -12.17 8.68 -7.92
CA SER A 35 -13.04 8.00 -6.97
C SER A 35 -12.56 6.56 -6.74
N SER A 36 -13.01 5.95 -5.64
CA SER A 36 -12.72 4.54 -5.35
C SER A 36 -13.25 3.60 -6.45
N SER A 37 -14.41 3.92 -7.05
CA SER A 37 -15.01 3.13 -8.13
C SER A 37 -14.17 3.18 -9.41
N GLU A 38 -13.62 4.35 -9.77
CA GLU A 38 -12.74 4.49 -10.93
C GLU A 38 -11.45 3.70 -10.77
N ILE A 39 -10.84 3.75 -9.57
CA ILE A 39 -9.60 3.02 -9.29
C ILE A 39 -9.84 1.52 -9.26
N GLN A 40 -10.93 1.07 -8.62
CA GLN A 40 -11.32 -0.34 -8.66
C GLN A 40 -11.61 -0.82 -10.09
N HIS A 41 -12.27 0.00 -10.90
CA HIS A 41 -12.52 -0.34 -12.30
C HIS A 41 -11.20 -0.45 -13.09
N ALA A 42 -10.27 0.49 -12.91
CA ALA A 42 -8.95 0.44 -13.52
C ALA A 42 -8.16 -0.80 -13.10
N ALA A 43 -8.16 -1.11 -11.80
CA ALA A 43 -7.50 -2.29 -11.23
C ALA A 43 -8.09 -3.61 -11.78
N ARG A 44 -9.42 -3.69 -11.95
CA ARG A 44 -10.09 -4.87 -12.55
C ARG A 44 -9.63 -5.17 -13.96
N ARG A 45 -9.22 -4.17 -14.76
CA ARG A 45 -8.64 -4.39 -16.10
C ARG A 45 -7.34 -5.20 -16.04
N HIS A 46 -6.65 -5.19 -14.91
CA HIS A 46 -5.46 -6.01 -14.64
C HIS A 46 -5.78 -7.32 -13.88
N GLY A 47 -7.06 -7.68 -13.75
CA GLY A 47 -7.49 -8.85 -12.99
C GLY A 47 -7.46 -8.68 -11.48
N LEU A 48 -7.28 -7.45 -10.98
CA LEU A 48 -7.37 -7.15 -9.55
C LEU A 48 -8.85 -7.03 -9.15
N GLY A 49 -9.35 -8.06 -8.47
CA GLY A 49 -10.70 -8.11 -7.93
C GLY A 49 -10.67 -8.33 -6.43
N LYS A 50 -11.36 -9.38 -5.97
CA LYS A 50 -11.29 -9.81 -4.56
C LYS A 50 -10.05 -10.65 -4.25
N SER A 51 -9.28 -11.01 -5.27
CA SER A 51 -8.05 -11.79 -5.15
C SER A 51 -6.93 -11.15 -5.99
N ILE A 52 -5.69 -11.40 -5.57
CA ILE A 52 -4.51 -11.04 -6.34
C ILE A 52 -4.28 -12.15 -7.38
N PRO A 53 -4.18 -11.84 -8.69
CA PRO A 53 -3.99 -12.84 -9.71
C PRO A 53 -2.59 -13.48 -9.59
N PRO A 54 -2.41 -14.75 -10.00
CA PRO A 54 -1.09 -15.40 -9.98
C PRO A 54 -0.02 -14.67 -10.79
N ALA A 55 -0.43 -13.96 -11.84
CA ALA A 55 0.44 -13.15 -12.69
C ALA A 55 0.72 -11.74 -12.13
N PHE A 56 0.41 -11.47 -10.86
CA PHE A 56 0.67 -10.16 -10.26
C PHE A 56 2.18 -9.85 -10.25
N PRO A 57 2.59 -8.66 -10.72
CA PRO A 57 4.00 -8.34 -10.89
C PRO A 57 4.64 -7.88 -9.58
N TYR A 58 4.88 -8.82 -8.66
CA TYR A 58 5.57 -8.57 -7.39
C TYR A 58 6.96 -7.97 -7.58
N THR A 59 7.65 -8.34 -8.68
CA THR A 59 8.96 -7.78 -9.05
C THR A 59 8.93 -6.28 -9.34
N LYS A 60 7.76 -5.71 -9.66
CA LYS A 60 7.57 -4.27 -9.88
C LYS A 60 7.35 -3.46 -8.60
N HIS A 61 7.64 -4.04 -7.43
CA HIS A 61 7.53 -3.35 -6.15
C HIS A 61 8.36 -2.04 -6.08
N PRO A 62 9.62 -1.97 -6.58
CA PRO A 62 10.36 -0.72 -6.60
C PRO A 62 9.69 0.39 -7.43
N GLU A 63 9.10 0.04 -8.57
CA GLU A 63 8.35 0.97 -9.41
C GLU A 63 7.07 1.45 -8.72
N ALA A 64 6.32 0.54 -8.09
CA ALA A 64 5.12 0.89 -7.34
C ALA A 64 5.44 1.84 -6.19
N LYS A 65 6.53 1.58 -5.45
CA LYS A 65 7.03 2.47 -4.40
C LYS A 65 7.43 3.85 -4.93
N ARG A 66 8.13 3.90 -6.07
CA ARG A 66 8.51 5.16 -6.74
C ARG A 66 7.28 5.96 -7.21
N ARG A 67 6.21 5.28 -7.63
CA ARG A 67 4.94 5.94 -7.99
C ARG A 67 4.25 6.50 -6.75
N ALA A 68 4.19 5.71 -5.68
CA ALA A 68 3.61 6.11 -4.39
C ALA A 68 4.35 7.29 -3.74
N SER A 69 5.67 7.39 -3.90
CA SER A 69 6.47 8.47 -3.30
C SER A 69 6.16 9.86 -3.85
N ARG A 70 5.35 9.97 -4.92
CA ARG A 70 4.87 11.26 -5.44
C ARG A 70 3.78 11.87 -4.55
N THR A 71 3.09 11.04 -3.77
CA THR A 71 2.10 11.45 -2.78
C THR A 71 2.46 10.83 -1.43
N PRO A 72 3.59 11.26 -0.84
CA PRO A 72 4.10 10.67 0.39
C PRO A 72 3.07 10.82 1.52
N VAL A 73 2.88 9.74 2.25
CA VAL A 73 1.97 9.68 3.39
C VAL A 73 2.56 8.72 4.43
N ASP A 74 2.53 9.14 5.68
CA ASP A 74 3.05 8.34 6.78
C ASP A 74 2.01 7.33 7.28
N VAL A 75 2.48 6.35 8.03
CA VAL A 75 1.59 5.41 8.71
C VAL A 75 0.63 6.16 9.64
N ASN A 76 -0.60 5.67 9.74
CA ASN A 76 -1.71 6.29 10.49
C ASN A 76 -2.20 7.64 9.94
N GLU A 77 -1.72 8.09 8.78
CA GLU A 77 -2.16 9.35 8.17
C GLU A 77 -3.01 9.14 6.90
N ILE A 78 -3.93 10.08 6.65
CA ILE A 78 -4.72 10.11 5.42
C ILE A 78 -4.07 11.09 4.45
N GLY A 79 -3.45 10.58 3.39
CA GLY A 79 -2.82 11.41 2.36
C GLY A 79 -3.82 11.99 1.36
N ARG A 80 -3.34 12.84 0.44
CA ARG A 80 -4.15 13.38 -0.68
C ARG A 80 -4.52 12.28 -1.67
N ASN A 81 -5.60 12.46 -2.41
CA ASN A 81 -5.96 11.55 -3.49
C ASN A 81 -5.02 11.74 -4.70
N PRO A 82 -4.42 10.70 -5.29
CA PRO A 82 -4.30 9.33 -4.79
C PRO A 82 -3.10 9.17 -3.83
N SER A 83 -3.22 8.40 -2.74
CA SER A 83 -2.11 8.10 -1.81
C SER A 83 -2.26 6.72 -1.16
N SER A 84 -1.14 6.17 -0.66
CA SER A 84 -1.14 4.96 0.16
C SER A 84 0.06 4.93 1.10
N ALA A 85 -0.19 4.70 2.39
CA ALA A 85 0.84 4.53 3.41
C ALA A 85 1.42 3.11 3.46
N LEU A 86 1.03 2.23 2.53
CA LEU A 86 1.54 0.85 2.47
C LEU A 86 3.06 0.76 2.30
N PRO A 87 3.74 1.58 1.47
CA PRO A 87 5.20 1.57 1.42
C PRO A 87 5.82 1.82 2.80
N SER A 88 5.36 2.86 3.50
CA SER A 88 5.83 3.26 4.83
C SER A 88 5.55 2.17 5.88
N LEU A 89 4.38 1.53 5.81
CA LEU A 89 4.02 0.42 6.69
C LEU A 89 4.89 -0.82 6.44
N LEU A 90 5.07 -1.22 5.17
CA LEU A 90 5.90 -2.36 4.80
C LEU A 90 7.33 -2.18 5.26
N GLU A 91 7.90 -0.99 5.08
CA GLU A 91 9.23 -0.70 5.61
C GLU A 91 9.28 -0.80 7.14
N SER A 92 8.25 -0.33 7.84
CA SER A 92 8.18 -0.41 9.30
C SER A 92 8.09 -1.85 9.78
N ILE A 93 7.32 -2.69 9.08
CA ILE A 93 7.24 -4.13 9.34
C ILE A 93 8.60 -4.80 9.07
N LEU A 94 9.25 -4.48 7.95
CA LEU A 94 10.55 -5.08 7.58
C LEU A 94 11.67 -4.67 8.55
N ARG A 95 11.67 -3.41 9.01
CA ARG A 95 12.63 -2.91 10.03
C ARG A 95 12.40 -3.57 11.39
N ASN A 96 11.14 -3.83 11.75
CA ASN A 96 10.77 -4.41 13.03
C ASN A 96 10.66 -5.94 13.01
N SER A 97 10.92 -6.58 11.87
CA SER A 97 10.94 -8.04 11.77
C SER A 97 12.17 -8.58 12.51
N PRO A 98 12.02 -9.41 13.55
CA PRO A 98 13.13 -9.95 14.33
C PRO A 98 14.00 -11.00 13.57
N GLY A 99 14.02 -10.99 12.23
CA GLY A 99 14.69 -12.01 11.43
C GLY A 99 15.21 -11.50 10.10
N GLY A 100 16.51 -11.18 10.04
CA GLY A 100 17.32 -11.21 8.82
C GLY A 100 17.55 -12.63 8.31
N ALA A 101 16.49 -13.40 8.10
CA ALA A 101 16.52 -14.78 7.63
C ALA A 101 15.61 -14.94 6.41
N TYR A 102 15.91 -14.22 5.33
CA TYR A 102 15.51 -14.64 4.00
C TYR A 102 16.78 -14.91 3.20
N SER A 103 17.31 -16.12 3.37
CA SER A 103 18.28 -16.68 2.45
C SER A 103 17.64 -16.71 1.06
N GLN A 104 18.22 -15.98 0.11
CA GLN A 104 17.93 -16.17 -1.31
C GLN A 104 18.28 -17.61 -1.70
N PRO A 105 17.41 -18.36 -2.39
CA PRO A 105 17.83 -19.62 -2.99
C PRO A 105 18.83 -19.34 -4.12
N SER A 106 19.90 -20.14 -4.12
CA SER A 106 20.97 -20.16 -5.13
C SER A 106 20.51 -20.68 -6.48
#